data_AF-A0A1Q5RPF6-F1
#
_entry.id   AF-A0A1Q5RPF6-F1
#
_cell.length_a   1.000
_cell.length_b   1.000
_cell.length_c   1.000
_cell.angle_alpha   90.00
_cell.angle_beta   90.00
_cell.angle_gamma   90.00
#
_symmetry.space_group_name_H-M   'P 1'
#
loop_
_entity.id
_entity.type
_entity.pdbx_description
1 polymer ?
#
loop_
_entity_poly.entity_id
_entity_poly.type
_entity_poly.pdbx_seq_one_letter_code
_entity_poly.pdbx_strand_id
1 'polypeptide(L)' 'MRTVMIVFMFAAGFLASMDAAIGESSCKVCADQQKACMKNYAGPTCKSEYQMCMKSCKK' A
#
# COMPACT_ATOMS: atom_id res chain seq x y z
N MET A 1 14.75 -7.92 -22.68
CA MET A 1 14.30 -8.94 -21.68
C MET A 1 14.54 -8.51 -20.23
N ARG A 2 15.69 -7.92 -19.89
CA ARG A 2 16.01 -7.52 -18.50
C ARG A 2 15.11 -6.41 -17.92
N THR A 3 14.72 -5.43 -18.74
CA THR A 3 13.79 -4.36 -18.35
C THR A 3 12.37 -4.86 -18.12
N VAL A 4 11.90 -5.81 -18.93
CA VAL A 4 10.56 -6.42 -18.78
C VAL A 4 10.48 -7.24 -17.49
N MET A 5 11.54 -7.99 -17.16
CA MET A 5 11.66 -8.72 -15.89
C MET A 5 11.65 -7.79 -14.67
N ILE A 6 12.31 -6.64 -14.75
CA ILE A 6 12.32 -5.65 -13.66
C ILE A 6 10.92 -5.07 -13.48
N VAL A 7 10.25 -4.66 -14.56
CA VAL A 7 8.88 -4.12 -14.49
C VAL A 7 7.91 -5.17 -13.95
N PHE A 8 8.06 -6.44 -14.33
CA PHE A 8 7.26 -7.53 -13.77
C PHE A 8 7.54 -7.80 -12.29
N MET A 9 8.81 -7.71 -11.84
CA MET A 9 9.15 -7.83 -10.41
C MET A 9 8.59 -6.67 -9.58
N PHE A 10 8.63 -5.44 -10.10
CA PHE A 10 8.01 -4.28 -9.44
C PHE A 10 6.48 -4.39 -9.43
N ALA A 11 5.86 -4.80 -10.53
CA ALA A 11 4.42 -5.01 -10.61
C ALA A 11 3.97 -6.16 -9.70
N ALA A 12 4.72 -7.27 -9.65
CA ALA A 12 4.44 -8.38 -8.75
C ALA A 12 4.70 -8.03 -7.28
N GLY A 13 5.72 -7.22 -6.97
CA GLY A 13 5.92 -6.69 -5.62
C GLY A 13 4.81 -5.72 -5.20
N PHE A 14 4.28 -4.93 -6.13
CA PHE A 14 3.15 -4.02 -5.93
C PHE A 14 1.82 -4.77 -5.78
N LEU A 15 1.62 -5.85 -6.52
CA LEU A 15 0.43 -6.71 -6.42
C LEU A 15 0.51 -7.68 -5.22
N ALA A 16 1.69 -8.22 -4.88
CA ALA A 16 1.89 -9.05 -3.70
C ALA A 16 1.77 -8.25 -2.39
N SER A 17 2.07 -6.95 -2.42
CA SER A 17 1.72 -6.04 -1.31
C SER A 17 0.23 -5.70 -1.24
N MET A 18 -0.54 -6.01 -2.30
CA MET A 18 -2.01 -5.94 -2.30
C MET A 18 -2.66 -7.26 -1.89
N ASP A 19 -2.05 -8.42 -2.21
CA ASP A 19 -2.62 -9.75 -1.94
C ASP A 19 -2.11 -10.44 -0.65
N ALA A 20 -0.97 -10.05 -0.07
CA ALA A 20 -0.43 -10.72 1.13
C ALA A 20 -1.07 -10.30 2.47
N ALA A 21 -2.11 -9.45 2.49
CA ALA A 21 -2.74 -8.94 3.72
C ALA A 21 -4.26 -9.19 3.78
N ILE A 22 -4.71 -10.26 3.14
CA ILE A 22 -6.09 -10.74 3.22
C ILE A 22 -6.35 -11.23 4.66
N GLY A 23 -7.30 -10.61 5.37
CA GLY A 23 -7.96 -11.26 6.51
C GLY A 23 -8.05 -10.45 7.80
N GLU A 24 -7.03 -10.48 8.66
CA GLU A 24 -7.27 -10.27 10.10
C GLU A 24 -6.44 -9.14 10.76
N SER A 25 -5.40 -8.63 10.09
CA SER A 25 -4.49 -7.58 10.57
C SER A 25 -4.63 -6.24 9.80
N SER A 26 -5.67 -6.15 8.96
CA SER A 26 -5.78 -5.29 7.77
C SER A 26 -5.87 -3.78 8.00
N CYS A 27 -6.34 -3.30 9.15
CA CYS A 27 -6.44 -1.86 9.37
C CYS A 27 -5.21 -1.26 10.05
N LYS A 28 -4.38 -2.07 10.73
CA LYS A 28 -3.15 -1.57 11.35
C LYS A 28 -2.11 -1.20 10.30
N VAL A 29 -2.05 -1.94 9.19
CA VAL A 29 -1.19 -1.62 8.05
C VAL A 29 -1.52 -0.25 7.44
N CYS A 30 -2.77 0.23 7.53
CA CYS A 30 -3.12 1.59 7.07
C CYS A 30 -2.40 2.67 7.90
N ALA A 31 -2.26 2.49 9.21
CA ALA A 31 -1.54 3.44 10.06
C ALA A 31 -0.03 3.43 9.79
N ASP A 32 0.56 2.24 9.58
CA ASP A 32 1.96 2.10 9.22
C ASP A 32 2.25 2.69 7.82
N GLN A 33 1.35 2.49 6.86
CA GLN A 33 1.42 3.04 5.52
C GLN A 33 1.28 4.58 5.55
N GLN A 34 0.37 5.12 6.35
CA GLN A 34 0.24 6.57 6.56
C GLN A 34 1.54 7.15 7.15
N LYS A 35 2.12 6.51 8.16
CA LYS A 35 3.38 6.95 8.77
C LYS A 35 4.55 6.89 7.79
N ALA A 36 4.59 5.89 6.92
CA ALA A 36 5.58 5.79 5.86
C ALA A 36 5.37 6.85 4.76
N CYS A 37 4.13 7.11 4.36
CA CYS A 37 3.78 8.14 3.39
C CYS A 37 4.18 9.53 3.87
N MET A 38 3.88 9.87 5.13
CA MET A 38 4.18 11.17 5.73
C MET A 38 5.68 11.49 5.82
N LYS A 39 6.57 10.50 5.63
CA LYS A 39 8.01 10.71 5.57
C LYS A 39 8.48 11.30 4.24
N ASN A 40 7.71 11.13 3.16
CA ASN A 40 8.14 11.47 1.80
C ASN A 40 7.13 12.33 1.03
N TYR A 41 5.88 12.40 1.47
CA TYR A 41 4.79 13.05 0.75
C TYR A 41 4.03 14.04 1.65
N ALA A 42 3.36 15.00 1.02
CA ALA A 42 2.56 16.00 1.72
C ALA A 42 1.36 15.37 2.45
N GLY A 43 1.04 15.92 3.62
CA GLY A 43 -0.01 15.40 4.51
C GLY A 43 -1.38 15.16 3.86
N PRO A 44 -1.87 16.03 2.95
CA PRO A 44 -3.13 15.79 2.24
C PRO A 44 -3.13 14.51 1.39
N THR A 45 -2.03 14.19 0.73
CA THR A 45 -1.87 12.97 -0.09
C THR A 45 -1.96 11.73 0.79
N CYS A 46 -1.22 11.70 1.89
CA CYS A 46 -1.23 10.58 2.82
C CYS A 46 -2.55 10.41 3.56
N LYS A 47 -3.31 11.49 3.76
CA LYS A 47 -4.66 11.43 4.33
C LYS A 47 -5.65 10.73 3.40
N SER A 48 -5.57 11.01 2.09
CA SER A 48 -6.41 10.35 1.08
C SER A 48 -6.12 8.85 1.02
N GLU A 49 -4.84 8.47 0.95
CA GLU A 49 -4.41 7.06 0.95
C GLU A 49 -4.86 6.31 2.21
N TYR A 50 -4.71 6.92 3.39
CA TYR A 50 -5.17 6.35 4.65
C TYR A 50 -6.69 6.12 4.67
N GLN A 51 -7.48 7.09 4.19
CA GLN A 51 -8.94 6.97 4.13
C GLN A 51 -9.38 5.87 3.16
N MET A 52 -8.68 5.71 2.03
CA MET A 52 -8.96 4.65 1.07
C MET A 52 -8.61 3.28 1.65
N CYS A 53 -7.44 3.14 2.26
CA CYS A 53 -7.01 1.92 2.97
C CYS A 53 -8.01 1.53 4.07
N MET A 54 -8.44 2.50 4.89
CA MET A 54 -9.39 2.26 5.99
C MET A 54 -10.78 1.84 5.50
N LYS A 55 -11.21 2.29 4.31
CA LYS A 55 -12.48 1.85 3.70
C LYS A 55 -12.40 0.44 3.16
N SER A 56 -11.24 0.03 2.65
CA SER A 56 -11.01 -1.31 2.14
C SER A 56 -10.81 -2.34 3.25
N CYS A 57 -10.18 -1.96 4.37
CA CYS A 57 -9.91 -2.85 5.49
C CYS A 57 -11.11 -3.08 6.42
N LYS A 58 -12.11 -2.17 6.40
CA LYS A 58 -13.35 -2.24 7.18
C LYS A 58 -14.51 -2.94 6.44
N LYS A 59 -14.26 -3.51 5.26
CA LYS A 59 -15.21 -4.39 4.57
C LYS A 59 -15.12 -5.79 5.13
#